data_AF-A0A1G8PML6-F1
#
_entry.id   AF-A0A1G8PML6-F1
#
_cell.length_a   1.000
_cell.length_b   1.000
_cell.length_c   1.000
_cell.angle_alpha   90.00
_cell.angle_beta   90.00
_cell.angle_gamma   90.00
#
_symmetry.space_group_name_H-M   'P 1'
#
loop_
_entity.id
_entity.type
_entity.pdbx_description
1 polymer ?
#
loop_
_entity_poly.entity_id
_entity_poly.type
_entity_poly.pdbx_seq_one_letter_code
_entity_poly.pdbx_strand_id
1 'polypeptide(L)'
;MRKPAVFIIVLIYALFMLMSVVISAYEQANDFYNVSNILFYWFLMTFMYFILGVIIEGKRIKKLFVNRSFKISWVPFVWSLVLTIVVFIPKVYWFLWFGRSFPVFIHFLSYSEVHAVLAVLSGILIVRSIDEKLNHN
;
A
#
# COMPACT_ATOMS: atom_id res chain seq x y z
N MET A 1 25.26 -5.60 -14.18
CA MET A 1 23.86 -5.21 -13.87
C MET A 1 23.77 -3.69 -13.76
N ARG A 2 22.70 -3.06 -14.25
CA ARG A 2 22.53 -1.59 -14.16
C ARG A 2 22.41 -1.21 -12.67
N LYS A 3 23.36 -0.43 -12.14
CA LYS A 3 23.41 0.10 -10.75
C LYS A 3 22.04 0.46 -10.12
N PRO A 4 21.07 1.11 -10.82
CA PRO A 4 19.76 1.41 -10.23
C PRO A 4 18.88 0.19 -9.91
N ALA A 5 19.02 -0.92 -10.64
CA ALA A 5 18.21 -2.12 -10.38
C ALA A 5 18.64 -2.80 -9.07
N VAL A 6 19.95 -2.84 -8.80
CA VAL A 6 20.50 -3.39 -7.56
C VAL A 6 20.02 -2.59 -6.35
N PHE A 7 20.02 -1.26 -6.45
CA PHE A 7 19.53 -0.40 -5.37
C PHE A 7 18.05 -0.64 -5.04
N ILE A 8 17.18 -0.77 -6.06
CA ILE A 8 15.75 -1.07 -5.84
C ILE A 8 15.58 -2.44 -5.16
N ILE A 9 16.35 -3.45 -5.59
CA ILE A 9 16.29 -4.79 -4.98
C ILE A 9 16.71 -4.74 -3.50
N VAL A 10 17.80 -4.03 -3.19
CA VAL A 10 18.25 -3.86 -1.79
C VAL A 10 17.20 -3.15 -0.95
N LEU A 11 16.57 -2.10 -1.49
CA LEU A 11 15.51 -1.36 -0.80
C LEU A 11 14.28 -2.23 -0.53
N ILE A 12 13.84 -3.01 -1.53
CA ILE A 12 12.74 -3.97 -1.39
C ILE A 12 13.09 -5.01 -0.32
N TYR A 13 14.30 -5.55 -0.34
CA TYR A 13 14.76 -6.53 0.66
C TYR A 13 14.77 -5.93 2.07
N ALA A 14 15.32 -4.72 2.24
CA ALA A 14 15.33 -4.02 3.52
C ALA A 14 13.91 -3.75 4.03
N LEU A 15 12.98 -3.39 3.13
CA LEU A 15 11.58 -3.21 3.47
C LEU A 15 10.97 -4.53 3.94
N PHE A 16 11.20 -5.65 3.25
CA PHE A 16 10.72 -6.97 3.68
C PHE A 16 11.24 -7.38 5.06
N MET A 17 12.52 -7.14 5.34
CA MET A 17 13.10 -7.38 6.67
C MET A 17 12.42 -6.53 7.76
N LEU A 18 12.13 -5.26 7.45
CA LEU A 18 11.39 -4.41 8.38
C LEU A 18 9.96 -4.91 8.57
N MET A 19 9.30 -5.39 7.51
CA MET A 19 7.94 -5.93 7.59
C MET A 19 7.88 -7.17 8.45
N SER A 20 8.87 -8.08 8.37
CA SER A 20 8.89 -9.26 9.25
C SER A 20 8.97 -8.86 10.73
N VAL A 21 9.73 -7.82 11.07
CA VAL A 21 9.80 -7.31 12.45
C VAL A 21 8.47 -6.73 12.90
N VAL A 22 7.81 -5.95 12.04
CA VAL A 22 6.51 -5.33 12.38
C VAL A 22 5.40 -6.38 12.49
N ILE A 23 5.41 -7.42 11.65
CA ILE A 23 4.47 -8.55 11.75
C ILE A 23 4.59 -9.23 13.11
N SER A 24 5.81 -9.56 13.54
CA SER A 24 6.01 -10.19 14.86
C SER A 24 5.57 -9.28 16.02
N ALA A 25 5.75 -7.96 15.90
CA ALA A 25 5.27 -7.00 16.90
C ALA A 25 3.73 -6.89 16.90
N TYR A 26 3.10 -6.96 15.72
CA TYR A 26 1.64 -7.01 15.57
C TYR A 26 1.05 -8.26 16.23
N GLU A 27 1.65 -9.44 15.99
CA GLU A 27 1.22 -10.70 16.59
C GLU A 27 1.30 -10.65 18.12
N GLN A 28 2.41 -10.16 18.68
CA GLN A 28 2.54 -9.95 20.13
C GLN A 28 1.48 -8.99 20.66
N ALA A 29 1.25 -7.84 20.00
CA ALA A 29 0.22 -6.90 20.43
C ALA A 29 -1.19 -7.50 20.42
N ASN A 30 -1.46 -8.41 19.47
CA ASN A 30 -2.72 -9.12 19.36
C ASN A 30 -2.90 -10.13 20.49
N ASP A 31 -1.85 -10.85 20.87
CA ASP A 31 -1.89 -11.83 21.98
C ASP A 31 -2.16 -11.16 23.34
N PHE A 32 -1.65 -9.94 23.54
CA PHE A 32 -1.89 -9.15 24.75
C PHE A 32 -3.14 -8.26 24.68
N TYR A 33 -3.96 -8.37 23.63
CA TYR A 33 -5.18 -7.56 23.40
C TYR A 33 -4.97 -6.04 23.55
N ASN A 34 -3.78 -5.55 23.22
CA ASN A 34 -3.48 -4.12 23.29
C ASN A 34 -3.99 -3.42 22.03
N VAL A 35 -5.26 -2.98 22.07
CA VAL A 35 -5.97 -2.37 20.93
C VAL A 35 -5.19 -1.20 20.30
N SER A 36 -4.57 -0.35 21.12
CA SER A 36 -3.79 0.79 20.63
C SER A 36 -2.60 0.32 19.77
N ASN A 37 -1.84 -0.66 20.26
CA ASN A 37 -0.70 -1.21 19.54
C ASN A 37 -1.13 -1.97 18.28
N ILE A 38 -2.22 -2.73 18.36
CA ILE A 38 -2.78 -3.45 17.20
C ILE A 38 -3.12 -2.47 16.07
N LEU A 39 -3.81 -1.37 16.39
CA LEU A 39 -4.14 -0.34 15.40
C LEU A 39 -2.89 0.33 14.85
N PHE A 40 -1.93 0.69 15.71
CA PHE A 40 -0.68 1.29 15.28
C PHE A 40 0.09 0.40 14.30
N TYR A 41 0.29 -0.87 14.64
CA TYR A 41 1.01 -1.81 13.78
C TYR A 41 0.23 -2.15 12.51
N TRP A 42 -1.10 -2.18 12.55
CA TRP A 42 -1.92 -2.31 11.34
C TRP A 42 -1.69 -1.16 10.36
N PHE A 43 -1.74 0.08 10.84
CA PHE A 43 -1.46 1.26 10.03
C PHE A 43 -0.04 1.24 9.47
N LEU A 44 0.94 0.87 10.30
CA LEU A 44 2.34 0.78 9.89
C LEU A 44 2.53 -0.26 8.79
N MET A 45 1.99 -1.47 8.95
CA MET A 45 2.04 -2.52 7.94
C MET A 45 1.39 -2.08 6.62
N THR A 46 0.20 -1.50 6.70
CA THR A 46 -0.54 -1.00 5.53
C THR A 46 0.26 0.07 4.79
N PHE A 47 0.86 0.99 5.53
CA PHE A 47 1.74 2.02 4.98
C PHE A 47 2.98 1.41 4.31
N MET A 48 3.60 0.38 4.90
CA MET A 48 4.74 -0.31 4.30
C MET A 48 4.39 -1.00 2.98
N TYR A 49 3.23 -1.67 2.90
CA TYR A 49 2.74 -2.24 1.63
C TYR A 49 2.50 -1.15 0.58
N PHE A 50 1.95 0.00 0.98
CA PHE A 50 1.80 1.15 0.07
C PHE A 50 3.15 1.64 -0.46
N ILE A 51 4.14 1.81 0.43
CA ILE A 51 5.50 2.21 0.05
C ILE A 51 6.16 1.16 -0.86
N LEU A 52 5.92 -0.13 -0.64
CA LEU A 52 6.38 -1.18 -1.55
C LEU A 52 5.84 -0.97 -2.96
N GLY A 53 4.55 -0.67 -3.10
CA GLY A 53 3.93 -0.33 -4.38
C GLY A 53 4.59 0.86 -5.08
N VAL A 54 4.89 1.91 -4.30
CA VAL A 54 5.61 3.10 -4.79
C VAL A 54 7.00 2.71 -5.30
N ILE A 55 7.78 1.92 -4.52
CA ILE A 55 9.14 1.50 -4.88
C ILE A 55 9.16 0.64 -6.16
N ILE A 56 8.17 -0.22 -6.36
CA ILE A 56 8.05 -1.06 -7.57
C ILE A 56 8.01 -0.19 -8.84
N GLU A 57 7.35 0.96 -8.79
CA GLU A 57 7.33 1.94 -9.89
C GLU A 57 8.56 2.87 -9.90
N GLY A 58 9.67 2.46 -9.26
CA GLY A 58 10.88 3.27 -9.07
C GLY A 58 11.50 3.84 -10.34
N LYS A 59 11.31 3.19 -11.51
CA LYS A 59 11.73 3.75 -12.81
C LYS A 59 10.96 5.04 -13.15
N ARG A 60 9.65 5.07 -12.90
CA ARG A 60 8.81 6.26 -13.11
C ARG A 60 9.15 7.33 -12.11
N ILE A 61 9.29 6.97 -10.83
CA ILE A 61 9.73 7.90 -9.78
C ILE A 61 11.03 8.60 -10.16
N LYS A 62 12.05 7.83 -10.60
CA LYS A 62 13.31 8.42 -11.06
C LYS A 62 13.11 9.42 -12.20
N LYS A 63 12.26 9.09 -13.18
CA LYS A 63 11.94 9.98 -14.30
C LYS A 63 11.23 11.26 -13.83
N LEU A 64 10.33 11.16 -12.85
CA LEU A 64 9.65 12.31 -12.25
C LEU A 64 10.64 13.28 -11.60
N PHE A 65 11.62 12.77 -10.84
CA PHE A 65 12.66 13.59 -10.23
C PHE A 65 13.61 14.25 -11.25
N VAL A 66 13.92 13.56 -12.36
CA VAL A 66 14.82 14.09 -13.40
C VAL A 66 14.15 15.12 -14.30
N ASN A 67 12.92 14.85 -14.75
CA ASN A 67 12.26 15.67 -15.77
C ASN A 67 11.52 16.90 -15.21
N ARG A 68 11.28 16.98 -13.89
CA ARG A 68 10.62 18.09 -13.16
C ARG A 68 9.26 18.60 -13.71
N SER A 69 8.70 17.94 -14.72
CA SER A 69 7.38 18.22 -15.26
C SER A 69 6.43 17.12 -14.79
N PHE A 70 5.40 17.53 -14.06
CA PHE A 70 4.40 16.65 -13.48
C PHE A 70 3.09 16.91 -14.21
N LYS A 71 2.46 15.84 -14.70
CA LYS A 71 1.08 15.88 -15.18
C LYS A 71 0.30 14.84 -14.40
N ILE A 72 -0.77 15.29 -13.75
CA ILE A 72 -1.61 14.44 -12.95
C ILE A 72 -2.79 13.98 -13.80
N SER A 73 -2.84 12.67 -14.01
CA SER A 73 -3.98 11.97 -14.57
C SER A 73 -5.02 11.75 -13.46
N TRP A 74 -6.10 12.53 -13.50
CA TRP A 74 -7.12 12.56 -12.44
C TRP A 74 -7.79 11.22 -12.15
N VAL A 75 -8.04 10.39 -13.17
CA VAL A 75 -8.74 9.10 -13.01
C VAL A 75 -7.99 8.12 -12.09
N PRO A 76 -6.75 7.67 -12.39
CA PRO A 76 -5.96 6.81 -11.50
C PRO A 76 -5.60 7.50 -10.18
N PHE A 77 -5.50 8.83 -10.15
CA PHE A 77 -5.31 9.56 -8.90
C PHE A 77 -6.49 9.35 -7.94
N VAL A 78 -7.72 9.59 -8.41
CA VAL A 78 -8.93 9.39 -7.61
C VAL A 78 -9.07 7.94 -7.18
N TRP A 79 -8.85 6.98 -8.09
CA TRP A 79 -8.88 5.56 -7.74
C TRP A 79 -7.83 5.17 -6.70
N SER A 80 -6.61 5.72 -6.79
CA SER A 80 -5.58 5.50 -5.77
C SER A 80 -5.97 6.08 -4.41
N LEU A 81 -6.65 7.22 -4.39
CA LEU A 81 -7.08 7.88 -3.16
C LEU A 81 -8.21 7.09 -2.48
N VAL A 82 -9.20 6.64 -3.25
CA VAL A 82 -10.27 5.76 -2.76
C VAL A 82 -9.69 4.46 -2.21
N LEU A 83 -8.79 3.81 -2.95
CA LEU A 83 -8.12 2.58 -2.48
C LEU A 83 -7.32 2.82 -1.21
N THR A 84 -6.58 3.94 -1.13
CA THR A 84 -5.83 4.29 0.08
C THR A 84 -6.77 4.41 1.27
N ILE A 85 -7.87 5.14 1.15
CA ILE A 85 -8.83 5.29 2.24
C ILE A 85 -9.40 3.94 2.66
N VAL A 86 -9.85 3.12 1.71
CA VAL A 86 -10.45 1.81 1.99
C VAL A 86 -9.48 0.89 2.71
N VAL A 87 -8.23 0.83 2.26
CA VAL A 87 -7.25 -0.13 2.77
C VAL A 87 -6.67 0.30 4.12
N PHE A 88 -6.63 1.59 4.40
CA PHE A 88 -6.16 2.11 5.68
C PHE A 88 -7.18 1.93 6.80
N ILE A 89 -8.44 1.59 6.50
CA ILE A 89 -9.44 1.25 7.52
C ILE A 89 -9.12 -0.16 8.07
N PRO A 90 -8.86 -0.31 9.38
CA PRO A 90 -8.63 -1.62 10.00
C PRO A 90 -9.77 -2.61 9.80
N LYS A 91 -9.44 -3.89 9.56
CA LYS A 91 -10.42 -4.97 9.35
C LYS A 91 -11.50 -5.06 10.43
N VAL A 92 -11.17 -4.70 11.68
CA VAL A 92 -12.10 -4.71 12.81
C VAL A 92 -13.25 -3.73 12.58
N TYR A 93 -13.00 -2.57 11.96
CA TYR A 93 -14.06 -1.60 11.68
C TYR A 93 -14.98 -2.06 10.55
N TRP A 94 -14.46 -2.73 9.52
CA TRP A 94 -15.29 -3.36 8.49
C TRP A 94 -16.26 -4.38 9.09
N PHE A 95 -15.80 -5.19 10.07
CA PHE A 95 -16.66 -6.12 10.81
C PHE A 95 -17.70 -5.41 11.67
N LEU A 96 -17.31 -4.33 12.37
CA LEU A 96 -18.23 -3.56 13.21
C LEU A 96 -19.34 -2.86 12.42
N TRP A 97 -19.04 -2.33 11.23
CA TRP A 97 -20.01 -1.58 10.43
C TRP A 97 -21.02 -2.48 9.69
N PHE A 98 -20.59 -3.63 9.18
CA PHE A 98 -21.42 -4.46 8.30
C PHE A 98 -21.89 -5.77 8.97
N GLY A 99 -21.41 -6.10 10.17
CA GLY A 99 -21.81 -7.30 10.91
C GLY A 99 -21.45 -8.60 10.19
N ARG A 100 -22.12 -9.71 10.53
CA ARG A 100 -21.92 -11.02 9.87
C ARG A 100 -22.62 -11.15 8.51
N SER A 101 -23.58 -10.28 8.22
CA SER A 101 -24.40 -10.30 7.00
C SER A 101 -23.70 -9.57 5.86
N PHE A 102 -22.41 -9.83 5.67
CA PHE A 102 -21.58 -9.11 4.72
C PHE A 102 -22.12 -9.27 3.29
N PRO A 103 -22.32 -8.17 2.55
CA PRO A 103 -22.34 -8.25 1.10
C PRO A 103 -21.03 -8.90 0.62
N VAL A 104 -21.10 -9.80 -0.36
CA VAL A 104 -19.94 -10.58 -0.86
C VAL A 104 -18.74 -9.68 -1.22
N PHE A 105 -19.01 -8.46 -1.69
CA PHE A 105 -17.99 -7.47 -2.07
C PHE A 105 -17.31 -6.75 -0.90
N ILE A 106 -17.71 -6.96 0.35
CA ILE A 106 -17.01 -6.38 1.52
C ILE A 106 -16.26 -7.49 2.26
N HIS A 107 -16.67 -8.74 2.09
CA HIS A 107 -16.04 -9.89 2.74
C HIS A 107 -14.56 -10.03 2.39
N PHE A 108 -14.12 -9.65 1.19
CA PHE A 108 -12.68 -9.71 0.87
C PHE A 108 -11.84 -8.74 1.72
N LEU A 109 -12.42 -7.66 2.26
CA LEU A 109 -11.72 -6.70 3.13
C LEU A 109 -11.49 -7.24 4.54
N SER A 110 -12.03 -8.40 4.92
CA SER A 110 -11.67 -9.02 6.21
C SER A 110 -10.30 -9.71 6.18
N TYR A 111 -9.74 -9.96 4.99
CA TYR A 111 -8.48 -10.67 4.81
C TYR A 111 -7.29 -9.70 4.76
N SER A 112 -6.31 -9.94 5.63
CA SER A 112 -5.10 -9.11 5.71
C SER A 112 -4.30 -9.10 4.40
N GLU A 113 -4.32 -10.23 3.69
CA GLU A 113 -3.66 -10.42 2.39
C GLU A 113 -4.26 -9.50 1.33
N VAL A 114 -5.57 -9.30 1.36
CA VAL A 114 -6.26 -8.41 0.42
C VAL A 114 -5.91 -6.96 0.71
N HIS A 115 -5.86 -6.56 1.98
CA HIS A 115 -5.36 -5.23 2.36
C HIS A 115 -3.92 -5.01 1.88
N ALA A 116 -3.04 -6.00 2.04
CA ALA A 116 -1.66 -5.90 1.55
C ALA A 116 -1.59 -5.67 0.03
N VAL A 117 -2.32 -6.49 -0.76
CA VAL A 117 -2.34 -6.36 -2.23
C VAL A 117 -2.94 -5.01 -2.65
N LEU A 118 -4.06 -4.59 -2.06
CA LEU A 118 -4.70 -3.32 -2.39
C LEU A 118 -3.85 -2.11 -1.98
N ALA A 119 -3.10 -2.17 -0.87
CA ALA A 119 -2.16 -1.14 -0.47
C ALA A 119 -1.03 -1.00 -1.50
N VAL A 120 -0.44 -2.13 -1.94
CA VAL A 120 0.57 -2.16 -3.01
C VAL A 120 0.00 -1.56 -4.30
N LEU A 121 -1.20 -1.98 -4.71
CA LEU A 121 -1.86 -1.46 -5.91
C LEU A 121 -2.12 0.04 -5.80
N SER A 122 -2.54 0.53 -4.64
CA SER A 122 -2.72 1.95 -4.39
C SER A 122 -1.41 2.72 -4.57
N GLY A 123 -0.30 2.22 -3.99
CA GLY A 123 1.04 2.79 -4.16
C GLY A 123 1.54 2.79 -5.60
N ILE A 124 1.17 1.78 -6.40
CA ILE A 124 1.46 1.75 -7.84
C ILE A 124 0.63 2.80 -8.59
N LEU A 125 -0.68 2.88 -8.31
CA LEU A 125 -1.61 3.78 -8.99
C LEU A 125 -1.28 5.25 -8.74
N ILE A 126 -0.89 5.61 -7.50
CA ILE A 126 -0.51 6.99 -7.19
C ILE A 126 0.70 7.42 -8.02
N VAL A 127 1.72 6.56 -8.18
CA VAL A 127 2.90 6.88 -9.00
C VAL A 127 2.52 6.99 -10.48
N ARG A 128 1.67 6.07 -10.97
CA ARG A 128 1.18 6.10 -12.35
C ARG A 128 0.33 7.33 -12.64
N SER A 129 -0.40 7.84 -11.66
CA SER A 129 -1.21 9.05 -11.81
C SER A 129 -0.37 10.29 -12.09
N ILE A 130 0.92 10.30 -11.76
CA ILE A 130 1.81 11.47 -11.87
C ILE A 130 2.66 11.45 -13.15
N ASP A 131 2.77 10.29 -13.83
CA ASP A 131 3.59 10.10 -15.04
C ASP A 131 2.71 9.83 -16.27
N GLU A 132 1.83 10.79 -16.59
CA GLU A 132 1.07 10.75 -17.82
C GLU A 132 1.96 11.18 -19.00
N LYS A 133 2.65 10.21 -19.61
CA LYS A 133 2.76 10.24 -21.08
C LYS A 133 1.40 9.75 -21.57
N LEU A 134 0.57 10.69 -22.01
CA LEU A 134 -0.60 10.38 -22.84
C LEU A 134 -0.15 9.36 -23.89
N ASN A 135 -0.67 8.14 -23.79
CA ASN A 135 -0.75 7.25 -24.93
C ASN A 135 -1.69 7.94 -25.91
N HIS A 136 -1.17 8.90 -26.69
CA HIS A 136 -1.74 9.23 -27.98
C HIS A 136 -1.37 8.06 -28.89
N ASN A 137 -2.25 7.07 -28.96
CA ASN A 137 -2.44 6.15 -30.08
C ASN A 137 -3.93 5.85 -30.14
#